data_AF-A0A821WFF8-F1
#
_entry.id   AF-A0A821WFF8-F1
#
_cell.length_a   1.000
_cell.length_b   1.000
_cell.length_c   1.000
_cell.angle_alpha   90.00
_cell.angle_beta   90.00
_cell.angle_gamma   90.00
#
_symmetry.space_group_name_H-M   'P 1'
#
loop_
_entity.id
_entity.type
_entity.pdbx_description
1 polymer ?
#
loop_
_entity_poly.entity_id
_entity_poly.type
_entity_poly.pdbx_seq_one_letter_code
_entity_poly.pdbx_strand_id
1 'polypeptide(L)'
;MEESISKTDVLSKRSKFAYSIGNVLNDITTSMWFSYILLFYNRVVTLTNVSAGYLLLIGQIADALSTIFVALTCDRTRTGLFHYEKRKTWHLIGVICVLISFPFLFNLCIGCQHSKLWVKFIYYAVFIIIYQFGWVCSHVVHLAMINELTHIEGERVALNSYRIAWNFVSNIFLFTMASILLGLSATSDQSSITPADAPLFLKLTFIVVGFGLICMIIFHIGLKESNQTTEEREYHLKLISTSNRKLKQMTWKSFLCEKEFYQCAFIWVCARVVLTVTVDTTIENQQE
;
A
#
# COMPACT_ATOMS: atom_id res chain seq x y z
N MET A 1 5.16 -34.78 21.79
CA MET A 1 5.25 -33.70 22.79
C MET A 1 4.35 -32.60 22.30
N GLU A 2 3.04 -32.81 22.44
CA GLU A 2 2.00 -31.82 22.16
C GLU A 2 2.04 -30.84 23.31
N GLU A 3 2.83 -29.79 23.12
CA GLU A 3 2.87 -28.65 24.02
C GLU A 3 1.49 -27.99 23.96
N SER A 4 0.77 -28.06 25.07
CA SER A 4 -0.55 -27.47 25.24
C SER A 4 -0.47 -25.98 24.90
N ILE A 5 -0.91 -25.60 23.69
CA ILE A 5 -1.03 -24.21 23.26
C ILE A 5 -1.90 -23.51 24.30
N SER A 6 -1.27 -22.69 25.12
CA SER A 6 -1.95 -21.96 26.17
C SER A 6 -2.93 -20.99 25.51
N LYS A 7 -4.12 -20.79 26.08
CA LYS A 7 -5.10 -19.80 25.58
C LYS A 7 -4.53 -18.36 25.51
N THR A 8 -3.36 -18.12 26.09
CA THR A 8 -2.62 -16.86 26.09
C THR A 8 -1.80 -16.61 24.82
N ASP A 9 -1.59 -17.60 23.94
CA ASP A 9 -0.82 -17.43 22.70
C ASP A 9 -1.66 -17.01 21.48
N VAL A 10 -2.99 -17.05 21.60
CA VAL A 10 -3.96 -16.78 20.52
C VAL A 10 -4.32 -15.29 20.50
N LEU A 11 -4.18 -14.65 19.32
CA LEU A 11 -4.43 -13.22 19.21
C LEU A 11 -5.93 -12.89 19.45
N SER A 12 -6.20 -11.85 20.25
CA SER A 12 -7.57 -11.38 20.51
C SER A 12 -8.28 -11.01 19.21
N LYS A 13 -9.59 -11.30 19.13
CA LYS A 13 -10.44 -10.92 17.98
C LYS A 13 -10.34 -9.43 17.65
N ARG A 14 -10.18 -8.58 18.67
CA ARG A 14 -10.00 -7.12 18.48
C ARG A 14 -8.70 -6.79 17.76
N SER A 15 -7.58 -7.39 18.18
CA SER A 15 -6.27 -7.18 17.54
C SER A 15 -6.22 -7.77 16.13
N LYS A 16 -6.87 -8.93 15.90
CA LYS A 16 -7.03 -9.50 14.56
C LYS A 16 -7.75 -8.52 13.64
N PHE A 17 -8.90 -8.01 14.07
CA PHE A 17 -9.67 -7.02 13.31
C PHE A 17 -8.87 -5.74 13.05
N ALA A 18 -8.27 -5.16 14.10
CA ALA A 18 -7.48 -3.94 14.00
C ALA A 18 -6.33 -4.10 13.00
N TYR A 19 -5.58 -5.21 13.07
CA TYR A 19 -4.52 -5.51 12.10
C TYR A 19 -5.04 -5.57 10.67
N SER A 20 -6.15 -6.28 10.43
CA SER A 20 -6.66 -6.50 9.08
C SER A 20 -7.09 -5.21 8.36
N ILE A 21 -7.60 -4.22 9.10
CA ILE A 21 -7.96 -2.91 8.53
C ILE A 21 -6.77 -1.94 8.38
N GLY A 22 -5.62 -2.28 8.95
CA GLY A 22 -4.44 -1.40 8.99
C GLY A 22 -3.81 -1.07 7.64
N ASN A 23 -4.15 -1.81 6.58
CA ASN A 23 -3.67 -1.55 5.22
C ASN A 23 -4.76 -0.97 4.30
N VAL A 24 -5.98 -0.73 4.80
CA VAL A 24 -7.13 -0.28 4.00
C VAL A 24 -6.87 1.03 3.28
N LEU A 25 -6.23 2.02 3.93
CA LEU A 25 -5.89 3.30 3.30
C LEU A 25 -5.06 3.07 2.03
N ASN A 26 -3.99 2.27 2.14
CA ASN A 26 -3.12 1.93 1.03
C ASN A 26 -3.84 1.18 -0.09
N ASP A 27 -4.72 0.24 0.27
CA ASP A 27 -5.46 -0.56 -0.70
C ASP A 27 -6.38 0.33 -1.54
N ILE A 28 -7.14 1.23 -0.90
CA ILE A 28 -8.06 2.12 -1.62
C ILE A 28 -7.30 3.16 -2.44
N THR A 29 -6.24 3.77 -1.90
CA THR A 29 -5.47 4.79 -2.66
C THR A 29 -4.76 4.18 -3.85
N THR A 30 -4.22 2.96 -3.73
CA THR A 30 -3.53 2.28 -4.83
C THR A 30 -4.48 1.83 -5.92
N SER A 31 -5.67 1.37 -5.56
CA SER A 31 -6.68 1.07 -6.56
C SER A 31 -7.15 2.32 -7.29
N MET A 32 -7.33 3.44 -6.58
CA MET A 32 -7.67 4.71 -7.22
C MET A 32 -6.54 5.23 -8.12
N TRP A 33 -5.28 5.09 -7.67
CA TRP A 33 -4.10 5.39 -8.48
C TRP A 33 -4.10 4.60 -9.79
N PHE A 34 -4.18 3.26 -9.74
CA PHE A 34 -4.11 2.44 -10.94
C PHE A 34 -5.32 2.61 -11.87
N SER A 35 -6.53 2.80 -11.31
CA SER A 35 -7.74 2.92 -12.13
C SER A 35 -7.96 4.31 -12.72
N TYR A 36 -7.63 5.38 -12.00
CA TYR A 36 -8.10 6.72 -12.36
C TYR A 36 -7.00 7.76 -12.62
N ILE A 37 -5.74 7.52 -12.23
CA ILE A 37 -4.72 8.58 -12.36
C ILE A 37 -4.43 8.95 -13.83
N LEU A 38 -4.34 7.95 -14.73
CA LEU A 38 -4.07 8.19 -16.14
C LEU A 38 -5.24 8.92 -16.81
N LEU A 39 -6.46 8.50 -16.46
CA LEU A 39 -7.69 9.14 -16.91
C LEU A 39 -7.74 10.61 -16.45
N PHE A 40 -7.44 10.87 -15.18
CA PHE A 40 -7.39 12.22 -14.62
C PHE A 40 -6.33 13.09 -15.31
N TYR A 41 -5.11 12.58 -15.50
CA TYR A 41 -4.03 13.32 -16.15
C TYR A 41 -4.32 13.67 -17.61
N ASN A 42 -4.93 12.75 -18.37
CA ASN A 42 -5.21 12.99 -19.79
C ASN A 42 -6.48 13.81 -20.02
N ARG A 43 -7.56 13.53 -19.28
CA ARG A 43 -8.88 14.15 -19.53
C ARG A 43 -9.14 15.41 -18.71
N VAL A 44 -8.63 15.48 -17.49
CA VAL A 44 -8.87 16.61 -16.59
C VAL A 44 -7.71 17.60 -16.61
N VAL A 45 -6.48 17.12 -16.39
CA VAL A 45 -5.27 17.96 -16.38
C VAL A 45 -4.78 18.30 -17.80
N THR A 46 -5.27 17.56 -18.81
CA THR A 46 -4.91 17.70 -20.22
C THR A 46 -3.40 17.55 -20.48
N LEU A 47 -2.74 16.60 -19.81
CA LEU A 47 -1.39 16.17 -20.15
C LEU A 47 -1.41 15.33 -21.42
N THR A 48 -0.29 15.28 -22.14
CA THR A 48 -0.13 14.34 -23.25
C THR A 48 0.00 12.92 -22.70
N ASN A 49 -0.45 11.92 -23.47
CA ASN A 49 -0.31 10.51 -23.10
C ASN A 49 1.14 10.14 -22.76
N VAL A 50 2.10 10.71 -23.50
CA VAL A 50 3.54 10.50 -23.28
C VAL A 50 3.97 11.06 -21.93
N SER A 51 3.61 12.31 -21.60
CA SER A 51 3.94 12.91 -20.30
C SER A 51 3.29 12.17 -19.13
N ALA A 52 2.02 11.76 -19.26
CA ALA A 52 1.34 10.97 -18.24
C ALA A 52 1.99 9.59 -18.05
N GLY A 53 2.40 8.94 -19.14
CA GLY A 53 3.15 7.68 -19.10
C GLY A 53 4.49 7.82 -18.39
N TYR A 54 5.24 8.90 -18.62
CA TYR A 54 6.49 9.16 -17.89
C TYR A 54 6.27 9.39 -16.39
N LEU A 55 5.18 10.06 -15.99
CA LEU A 55 4.83 10.22 -14.57
C LEU A 55 4.54 8.86 -13.90
N LEU A 56 3.83 7.97 -14.59
CA LEU A 56 3.60 6.61 -14.11
C LEU A 56 4.91 5.81 -13.99
N LEU A 57 5.81 5.94 -14.98
CA LEU A 57 7.13 5.30 -14.95
C LEU A 57 7.97 5.79 -13.77
N ILE A 58 7.98 7.09 -13.50
CA ILE A 58 8.63 7.67 -12.32
C ILE A 58 8.06 7.02 -11.04
N GLY A 59 6.75 6.81 -10.99
CA GLY A 59 6.09 6.11 -9.89
C GLY A 59 6.64 4.69 -9.67
N GLN A 60 6.82 3.91 -10.75
CA GLN A 60 7.38 2.55 -10.65
C GLN A 60 8.85 2.55 -10.19
N ILE A 61 9.65 3.49 -10.67
CA ILE A 61 11.05 3.64 -10.24
C ILE A 61 11.10 4.02 -8.75
N ALA A 62 10.27 4.98 -8.34
CA ALA A 62 10.20 5.43 -6.95
C ALA A 62 9.73 4.30 -6.01
N ASP A 63 8.80 3.46 -6.45
CA ASP A 63 8.34 2.27 -5.71
C ASP A 63 9.48 1.29 -5.46
N ALA A 64 10.22 0.92 -6.51
CA ALA A 64 11.33 -0.03 -6.42
C ALA A 64 12.43 0.49 -5.47
N LEU A 65 12.81 1.76 -5.61
CA LEU A 65 13.81 2.39 -4.75
C LEU A 65 13.33 2.47 -3.30
N SER A 66 12.08 2.88 -3.09
CA SER A 66 11.48 2.97 -1.75
C SER A 66 11.39 1.61 -1.08
N THR A 67 11.08 0.54 -1.83
CA THR A 67 10.96 -0.82 -1.30
C THR A 67 12.30 -1.31 -0.75
N ILE A 68 13.37 -1.13 -1.52
CA ILE A 68 14.73 -1.48 -1.08
C ILE A 68 15.09 -0.65 0.16
N PHE A 69 14.83 0.65 0.13
CA PHE A 69 15.17 1.55 1.23
C PHE A 69 14.44 1.21 2.53
N VAL A 70 13.11 1.03 2.48
CA VAL A 70 12.27 0.72 3.64
C VAL A 70 12.62 -0.66 4.19
N ALA A 71 12.77 -1.67 3.32
CA ALA A 71 13.11 -3.02 3.76
C ALA A 71 14.48 -3.09 4.44
N LEU A 72 15.45 -2.26 4.05
CA LEU A 72 16.75 -2.15 4.71
C LEU A 72 16.71 -1.38 6.05
N THR A 73 15.87 -0.35 6.13
CA THR A 73 15.95 0.66 7.21
C THR A 73 14.96 0.37 8.34
N CYS A 74 13.77 -0.16 8.04
CA CYS A 74 12.74 -0.37 9.06
C CYS A 74 13.19 -1.33 10.17
N ASP A 75 13.92 -2.39 9.82
CA ASP A 75 14.43 -3.38 10.78
C ASP A 75 15.66 -2.87 11.58
N ARG A 76 16.44 -1.94 11.03
CA ARG A 76 17.66 -1.41 11.67
C ARG A 76 17.37 -0.30 12.69
N THR A 77 16.16 0.23 12.70
CA THR A 77 15.81 1.37 13.55
C THR A 77 15.80 0.92 15.02
N ARG A 78 16.69 1.50 15.85
CA ARG A 78 16.92 1.05 17.24
C ARG A 78 15.91 1.58 18.24
N THR A 79 15.27 2.71 17.96
CA THR A 79 14.30 3.37 18.85
C THR A 79 13.09 3.82 18.05
N GLY A 80 11.89 3.58 18.58
CA GLY A 80 10.68 4.20 18.04
C GLY A 80 10.58 5.65 18.49
N LEU A 81 9.83 6.46 17.74
CA LEU A 81 9.66 7.88 18.04
C LEU A 81 8.63 8.00 19.19
N PHE A 82 8.90 8.83 20.20
CA PHE A 82 7.95 9.15 21.28
C PHE A 82 7.33 7.93 22.00
N HIS A 83 8.12 6.92 22.38
CA HIS A 83 7.66 5.68 23.05
C HIS A 83 6.75 4.78 22.21
N TYR A 84 6.58 5.07 20.93
CA TYR A 84 5.81 4.25 20.01
C TYR A 84 6.64 3.05 19.54
N GLU A 85 6.02 1.88 19.32
CA GLU A 85 6.74 0.73 18.74
C GLU A 85 7.39 1.08 17.39
N LYS A 86 8.57 0.52 17.13
CA LYS A 86 9.39 0.81 15.94
C LYS A 86 8.61 0.66 14.64
N ARG A 87 7.92 -0.48 14.47
CA ARG A 87 7.13 -0.77 13.27
C ARG A 87 5.91 0.14 13.16
N LYS A 88 5.21 0.41 14.25
CA LYS A 88 4.09 1.35 14.22
C LYS A 88 4.53 2.77 13.87
N THR A 89 5.72 3.20 14.29
CA THR A 89 6.30 4.49 13.92
C THR A 89 6.52 4.59 12.42
N TRP A 90 7.20 3.60 11.82
CA TRP A 90 7.42 3.56 10.37
C TRP A 90 6.11 3.46 9.58
N HIS A 91 5.14 2.70 10.09
CA HIS A 91 3.80 2.65 9.53
C HIS A 91 3.14 4.04 9.52
N LEU A 92 3.17 4.75 10.66
CA LEU A 92 2.61 6.08 10.80
C LEU A 92 3.28 7.10 9.87
N ILE A 93 4.61 7.04 9.71
CA ILE A 93 5.34 7.88 8.75
C ILE A 93 4.80 7.64 7.33
N GLY A 94 4.66 6.37 6.94
CA GLY A 94 4.10 6.02 5.63
C GLY A 94 2.68 6.56 5.43
N VAL A 95 1.82 6.38 6.44
CA VAL A 95 0.45 6.90 6.43
C VAL A 95 0.43 8.42 6.28
N ILE A 96 1.24 9.16 7.05
CA ILE A 96 1.31 10.63 6.96
C ILE A 96 1.75 11.06 5.56
N CYS A 97 2.75 10.40 4.98
CA CYS A 97 3.18 10.68 3.61
C CYS A 97 2.03 10.50 2.61
N VAL A 98 1.27 9.39 2.69
CA VAL A 98 0.12 9.13 1.82
C VAL A 98 -0.99 10.17 2.01
N LEU A 99 -1.35 10.49 3.26
CA LEU A 99 -2.40 11.47 3.57
C LEU A 99 -2.06 12.85 3.03
N ILE A 100 -0.78 13.25 3.09
CA ILE A 100 -0.32 14.54 2.58
C ILE A 100 -0.26 14.52 1.07
N SER A 101 0.32 13.50 0.43
CA SER A 101 0.59 13.55 -1.02
C SER A 101 -0.61 13.20 -1.89
N PHE A 102 -1.44 12.24 -1.47
CA PHE A 102 -2.47 11.65 -2.32
C PHE A 102 -3.55 12.66 -2.79
N PRO A 103 -4.05 13.59 -1.95
CA PRO A 103 -4.96 14.64 -2.40
C PRO A 103 -4.38 15.52 -3.51
N PHE A 104 -3.07 15.78 -3.51
CA PHE A 104 -2.42 16.61 -4.54
C PHE A 104 -2.27 15.90 -5.88
N LEU A 105 -2.32 14.56 -5.91
CA LEU A 105 -2.30 13.80 -7.16
C LEU A 105 -3.60 13.96 -7.98
N PHE A 106 -4.72 14.15 -7.30
CA PHE A 106 -6.05 14.33 -7.90
C PHE A 106 -6.58 15.77 -7.78
N ASN A 107 -5.70 16.72 -7.47
CA ASN A 107 -6.00 18.15 -7.51
C ASN A 107 -5.35 18.79 -8.74
N LEU A 108 -5.98 19.85 -9.26
CA LEU A 108 -5.32 20.70 -10.25
C LEU A 108 -4.11 21.38 -9.61
N CYS A 109 -3.02 21.52 -10.37
CA CYS A 109 -1.79 22.14 -9.87
C CYS A 109 -2.06 23.50 -9.20
N ILE A 110 -1.78 23.60 -7.90
CA ILE A 110 -1.99 24.83 -7.13
C ILE A 110 -0.90 25.84 -7.52
N GLY A 111 -1.29 27.01 -8.01
CA GLY A 111 -0.36 28.06 -8.39
C GLY A 111 0.37 27.87 -9.72
N CYS A 112 0.15 26.74 -10.45
CA CYS A 112 0.76 26.50 -11.75
C CYS A 112 -0.23 26.13 -12.88
N GLN A 113 -1.52 26.44 -12.70
CA GLN A 113 -2.58 26.10 -13.67
C GLN A 113 -2.33 26.65 -15.07
N HIS A 114 -1.84 27.89 -15.19
CA HIS A 114 -1.49 28.55 -16.45
C HIS A 114 0.01 28.48 -16.80
N SER A 115 0.80 27.75 -16.02
CA SER A 115 2.24 27.60 -16.25
C SER A 115 2.52 26.58 -17.35
N LYS A 116 3.77 26.58 -17.84
CA LYS A 116 4.28 25.63 -18.85
C LYS A 116 4.09 24.17 -18.39
N LEU A 117 3.87 23.27 -19.34
CA LEU A 117 3.64 21.84 -19.10
C LEU A 117 4.71 21.18 -18.22
N TRP A 118 5.99 21.53 -18.42
CA TRP A 118 7.11 21.02 -17.62
C TRP A 118 7.00 21.35 -16.12
N VAL A 119 6.39 22.48 -15.74
CA VAL A 119 6.17 22.84 -14.34
C VAL A 119 5.12 21.91 -13.71
N LYS A 120 4.02 21.66 -14.43
CA LYS A 120 2.99 20.69 -14.00
C LYS A 120 3.59 19.29 -13.87
N PHE A 121 4.44 18.90 -14.81
CA PHE A 121 5.14 17.62 -14.77
C PHE A 121 5.98 17.45 -13.51
N ILE A 122 6.84 18.43 -13.19
CA ILE A 122 7.68 18.39 -11.98
C ILE A 122 6.81 18.36 -10.71
N TYR A 123 5.75 19.17 -10.67
CA TYR A 123 4.81 19.20 -9.56
C TYR A 123 4.23 17.81 -9.26
N TYR A 124 3.65 17.14 -10.26
CA TYR A 124 3.08 15.81 -10.06
C TYR A 124 4.16 14.77 -9.76
N ALA A 125 5.33 14.83 -10.40
CA ALA A 125 6.42 13.90 -10.16
C ALA A 125 6.87 13.89 -8.68
N VAL A 126 6.96 15.06 -8.04
CA VAL A 126 7.33 15.16 -6.62
C VAL A 126 6.30 14.48 -5.72
N PHE A 127 5.01 14.77 -5.91
CA PHE A 127 3.95 14.13 -5.10
C PHE A 127 3.84 12.64 -5.35
N ILE A 128 4.08 12.17 -6.58
CA ILE A 128 4.14 10.75 -6.92
C ILE A 128 5.25 10.08 -6.12
N ILE A 129 6.47 10.65 -6.11
CA ILE A 129 7.59 10.06 -5.36
C ILE A 129 7.26 9.94 -3.86
N ILE A 130 6.67 10.99 -3.26
CA ILE A 130 6.27 10.98 -1.84
C ILE A 130 5.18 9.92 -1.60
N TYR A 131 4.19 9.83 -2.48
CA TYR A 131 3.12 8.84 -2.40
C TYR A 131 3.66 7.41 -2.47
N GLN A 132 4.53 7.11 -3.44
CA GLN A 132 5.12 5.78 -3.60
C GLN A 132 5.95 5.40 -2.37
N PHE A 133 6.74 6.34 -1.83
CA PHE A 133 7.45 6.11 -0.58
C PHE A 133 6.49 5.81 0.59
N GLY A 134 5.45 6.61 0.76
CA GLY A 134 4.47 6.45 1.84
C GLY A 134 3.72 5.13 1.77
N TRP A 135 3.26 4.76 0.57
CA TRP A 135 2.55 3.51 0.31
C TRP A 135 3.44 2.30 0.61
N VAL A 136 4.65 2.25 0.05
CA VAL A 136 5.61 1.17 0.31
C VAL A 136 5.94 1.08 1.80
N CYS A 137 6.22 2.21 2.43
CA CYS A 137 6.62 2.28 3.84
C CYS A 137 5.57 1.63 4.75
N SER A 138 4.32 2.04 4.60
CA SER A 138 3.21 1.49 5.40
C SER A 138 2.91 0.04 5.02
N HIS A 139 2.96 -0.33 3.75
CA HIS A 139 2.68 -1.69 3.28
C HIS A 139 3.70 -2.73 3.77
N VAL A 140 5.00 -2.48 3.52
CA VAL A 140 6.09 -3.40 3.92
C VAL A 140 6.08 -3.60 5.43
N VAL A 141 5.87 -2.53 6.19
CA VAL A 141 5.89 -2.58 7.64
C VAL A 141 4.65 -3.28 8.20
N HIS A 142 3.47 -3.06 7.60
CA HIS A 142 2.24 -3.80 7.94
C HIS A 142 2.40 -5.31 7.71
N LEU A 143 2.99 -5.71 6.59
CA LEU A 143 3.30 -7.12 6.31
C LEU A 143 4.29 -7.69 7.34
N ALA A 144 5.33 -6.95 7.70
CA ALA A 144 6.31 -7.42 8.67
C ALA A 144 5.72 -7.58 10.09
N MET A 145 4.73 -6.74 10.46
CA MET A 145 4.04 -6.85 11.76
C MET A 145 3.30 -8.17 11.97
N ILE A 146 2.89 -8.89 10.91
CA ILE A 146 2.20 -10.17 11.05
C ILE A 146 3.03 -11.21 11.81
N ASN A 147 4.34 -11.21 11.56
CA ASN A 147 5.28 -12.15 12.14
C ASN A 147 5.60 -11.82 13.60
N GLU A 148 5.34 -10.57 14.01
CA GLU A 148 5.52 -10.08 15.37
C GLU A 148 4.26 -10.21 16.24
N LEU A 149 3.09 -10.31 15.62
CA LEU A 149 1.81 -10.43 16.31
C LEU A 149 1.50 -11.86 16.74
N THR A 150 1.89 -12.85 15.96
CA THR A 150 1.64 -14.27 16.27
C THR A 150 2.76 -15.16 15.75
N HIS A 151 3.07 -16.21 16.51
CA HIS A 151 4.05 -17.23 16.15
C HIS A 151 3.38 -18.45 15.49
N ILE A 152 2.04 -18.52 15.53
CA ILE A 152 1.27 -19.65 15.00
C ILE A 152 1.05 -19.45 13.50
N GLU A 153 1.55 -20.38 12.68
CA GLU A 153 1.45 -20.31 11.22
C GLU A 153 0.00 -20.19 10.73
N GLY A 154 -0.92 -20.99 11.29
CA GLY A 154 -2.34 -20.93 10.95
C GLY A 154 -2.98 -19.57 11.23
N GLU A 155 -2.54 -18.85 12.27
CA GLU A 155 -3.01 -17.50 12.55
C GLU A 155 -2.44 -16.47 11.57
N ARG A 156 -1.18 -16.60 11.15
CA ARG A 156 -0.59 -15.73 10.12
C ARG A 156 -1.33 -15.86 8.80
N VAL A 157 -1.63 -17.09 8.39
CA VAL A 157 -2.42 -17.35 7.18
C VAL A 157 -3.80 -16.71 7.32
N ALA A 158 -4.49 -16.90 8.46
CA ALA A 158 -5.80 -16.29 8.69
C ALA A 158 -5.76 -14.75 8.66
N LEU A 159 -4.77 -14.12 9.30
CA LEU A 159 -4.57 -12.66 9.30
C LEU A 159 -4.33 -12.12 7.89
N ASN A 160 -3.53 -12.83 7.08
CA ASN A 160 -3.32 -12.46 5.68
C ASN A 160 -4.61 -12.61 4.85
N SER A 161 -5.39 -13.66 5.07
CA SER A 161 -6.70 -13.84 4.43
C SER A 161 -7.67 -12.70 4.79
N TYR A 162 -7.72 -12.27 6.06
CA TYR A 162 -8.54 -11.13 6.45
C TYR A 162 -8.09 -9.81 5.82
N ARG A 163 -6.77 -9.58 5.70
CA ARG A 163 -6.23 -8.41 4.99
C ARG A 163 -6.65 -8.41 3.51
N ILE A 164 -6.59 -9.55 2.84
CA ILE A 164 -7.04 -9.71 1.45
C ILE A 164 -8.54 -9.44 1.33
N ALA A 165 -9.36 -9.93 2.27
CA ALA A 165 -10.78 -9.63 2.29
C ALA A 165 -11.06 -8.12 2.39
N TRP A 166 -10.32 -7.40 3.24
CA TRP A 166 -10.42 -5.95 3.33
C TRP A 166 -9.98 -5.23 2.07
N ASN A 167 -8.96 -5.71 1.36
CA ASN A 167 -8.61 -5.18 0.04
C ASN A 167 -9.79 -5.29 -0.96
N PHE A 168 -10.52 -6.40 -0.98
CA PHE A 168 -11.72 -6.49 -1.81
C PHE A 168 -12.81 -5.49 -1.40
N VAL A 169 -13.06 -5.34 -0.10
CA VAL A 169 -14.04 -4.36 0.42
C VAL A 169 -13.63 -2.93 0.04
N SER A 170 -12.35 -2.59 0.17
CA SER A 170 -11.74 -1.34 -0.25
C SER A 170 -12.00 -1.03 -1.73
N ASN A 171 -11.81 -2.02 -2.60
CA ASN A 171 -12.03 -1.88 -4.04
C ASN A 171 -13.50 -1.68 -4.38
N ILE A 172 -14.39 -2.48 -3.79
CA ILE A 172 -15.83 -2.34 -3.97
C ILE A 172 -16.29 -0.95 -3.52
N PHE A 173 -15.82 -0.49 -2.36
CA PHE A 173 -16.13 0.84 -1.85
C PHE A 173 -15.67 1.94 -2.82
N LEU A 174 -14.42 1.89 -3.29
CA LEU A 174 -13.89 2.85 -4.27
C LEU A 174 -14.74 2.90 -5.53
N PHE A 175 -14.97 1.75 -6.17
CA PHE A 175 -15.69 1.72 -7.45
C PHE A 175 -17.15 2.13 -7.29
N THR A 176 -17.78 1.77 -6.17
CA THR A 176 -19.15 2.21 -5.87
C THR A 176 -19.21 3.73 -5.70
N MET A 177 -18.30 4.31 -4.91
CA MET A 177 -18.26 5.76 -4.70
C MET A 177 -17.93 6.51 -6.01
N ALA A 178 -16.96 6.00 -6.79
CA ALA A 178 -16.62 6.58 -8.09
C ALA A 178 -17.81 6.53 -9.05
N SER A 179 -18.54 5.41 -9.09
CA SER A 179 -19.73 5.23 -9.95
C SER A 179 -20.87 6.16 -9.55
N ILE A 180 -21.12 6.34 -8.25
CA ILE A 180 -22.12 7.30 -7.77
C ILE A 180 -21.73 8.72 -8.16
N LEU A 181 -20.48 9.12 -7.89
CA LEU A 181 -20.01 10.48 -8.19
C LEU A 181 -20.03 10.77 -9.69
N LEU A 182 -19.45 9.89 -10.51
CA LEU A 182 -19.38 10.06 -11.97
C LEU A 182 -20.75 9.88 -12.65
N GLY A 183 -21.56 8.95 -12.16
CA GLY A 183 -22.89 8.67 -12.69
C GLY A 183 -23.89 9.81 -12.46
N LEU A 184 -23.77 10.52 -11.33
CA LEU A 184 -24.56 11.74 -11.09
C LEU A 184 -24.21 12.85 -12.09
N SER A 185 -22.94 13.00 -12.47
CA SER A 185 -22.51 13.98 -13.49
C SER A 185 -22.92 13.60 -14.93
N ALA A 186 -23.03 12.31 -15.24
CA ALA A 186 -23.41 11.85 -16.58
C ALA A 186 -24.87 12.18 -16.96
N THR A 187 -25.73 12.50 -15.98
CA THR A 187 -27.13 12.88 -16.23
C THR A 187 -27.30 14.28 -16.82
N SER A 188 -26.23 15.09 -16.86
CA SER A 188 -26.21 16.40 -17.52
C SER A 188 -25.49 16.34 -18.88
N ASP A 189 -26.14 15.81 -19.92
CA ASP A 189 -25.84 15.92 -21.38
C ASP A 189 -24.39 15.78 -21.92
N GLN A 190 -23.37 15.52 -21.09
CA GLN A 190 -21.98 15.32 -21.47
C GLN A 190 -21.52 13.95 -21.00
N SER A 191 -21.49 12.99 -21.92
CA SER A 191 -21.03 11.61 -21.69
C SER A 191 -19.50 11.46 -21.60
N SER A 192 -18.74 12.56 -21.68
CA SER A 192 -17.28 12.55 -21.70
C SER A 192 -16.70 13.32 -20.52
N ILE A 193 -15.71 12.73 -19.84
CA ILE A 193 -15.01 13.37 -18.73
C ILE A 193 -14.23 14.57 -19.24
N THR A 194 -14.47 15.74 -18.64
CA THR A 194 -13.88 17.01 -19.03
C THR A 194 -13.04 17.62 -17.89
N PRO A 195 -12.27 18.69 -18.16
CA PRO A 195 -11.60 19.46 -17.11
C PRO A 195 -12.55 20.01 -16.03
N ALA A 196 -13.85 20.14 -16.32
CA ALA A 196 -14.86 20.56 -15.35
C ALA A 196 -15.12 19.53 -14.24
N ASP A 197 -14.72 18.27 -14.44
CA ASP A 197 -14.88 17.18 -13.46
C ASP A 197 -13.76 17.13 -12.42
N ALA A 198 -12.76 18.00 -12.48
CA ALA A 198 -11.72 18.13 -11.47
C ALA A 198 -12.22 18.10 -10.00
N PRO A 199 -13.24 18.90 -9.60
CA PRO A 199 -13.77 18.86 -8.24
C PRO A 199 -14.41 17.51 -7.87
N LEU A 200 -14.86 16.72 -8.85
CA LEU A 200 -15.42 15.40 -8.60
C LEU A 200 -14.34 14.41 -8.16
N PHE A 201 -13.23 14.36 -8.90
CA PHE A 201 -12.07 13.54 -8.54
C PHE A 201 -11.52 13.94 -7.18
N LEU A 202 -11.43 15.24 -6.90
CA LEU A 202 -10.99 15.74 -5.61
C LEU A 202 -11.94 15.33 -4.47
N LYS A 203 -13.27 15.41 -4.67
CA LYS A 203 -14.26 14.91 -3.69
C LYS A 203 -14.10 13.42 -3.44
N LEU A 204 -13.94 12.62 -4.50
CA LEU A 204 -13.71 11.18 -4.39
C LEU A 204 -12.44 10.89 -3.58
N THR A 205 -11.35 11.62 -3.86
CA THR A 205 -10.09 11.49 -3.12
C THR A 205 -10.26 11.81 -1.63
N PHE A 206 -10.97 12.87 -1.28
CA PHE A 206 -11.22 13.20 0.13
C PHE A 206 -12.08 12.14 0.84
N ILE A 207 -13.10 11.57 0.18
CA ILE A 207 -13.92 10.49 0.73
C ILE A 207 -13.05 9.26 1.01
N VAL A 208 -12.24 8.86 0.03
CA VAL A 208 -11.33 7.70 0.12
C VAL A 208 -10.30 7.90 1.23
N VAL A 209 -9.63 9.05 1.25
CA VAL A 209 -8.61 9.38 2.26
C VAL A 209 -9.23 9.47 3.65
N GLY A 210 -10.42 10.07 3.77
CA GLY A 210 -11.15 10.16 5.04
C GLY A 210 -11.55 8.79 5.59
N PHE A 211 -12.11 7.92 4.75
CA PHE A 211 -12.44 6.55 5.13
C PHE A 211 -11.18 5.76 5.54
N GLY A 212 -10.12 5.83 4.73
CA GLY A 212 -8.84 5.19 5.03
C GLY A 212 -8.24 5.70 6.35
N LEU A 213 -8.30 7.02 6.62
CA LEU A 213 -7.82 7.62 7.86
C LEU A 213 -8.56 7.07 9.09
N ILE A 214 -9.89 6.91 9.02
CA ILE A 214 -10.66 6.30 10.10
C ILE A 214 -10.16 4.87 10.38
N CYS A 215 -9.96 4.06 9.33
CA CYS A 215 -9.39 2.71 9.48
C CYS A 215 -7.98 2.74 10.09
N MET A 216 -7.13 3.68 9.68
CA MET A 216 -5.78 3.83 10.25
C MET A 216 -5.81 4.19 11.74
N ILE A 217 -6.71 5.08 12.15
CA ILE A 217 -6.89 5.45 13.56
C ILE A 217 -7.32 4.23 14.38
N ILE A 218 -8.28 3.44 13.87
CA ILE A 218 -8.71 2.22 14.54
C ILE A 218 -7.57 1.19 14.63
N PHE A 219 -6.74 1.06 13.59
CA PHE A 219 -5.55 0.21 13.64
C PHE A 219 -4.56 0.66 14.73
N HIS A 220 -4.21 1.94 14.76
CA HIS A 220 -3.22 2.47 15.69
C HIS A 220 -3.68 2.43 17.16
N ILE A 221 -4.99 2.62 17.42
CA ILE A 221 -5.58 2.52 18.77
C ILE A 221 -5.86 1.05 19.15
N GLY A 222 -6.38 0.26 18.22
CA GLY A 222 -6.90 -1.09 18.46
C GLY A 222 -5.81 -2.16 18.51
N LEU A 223 -4.69 -1.95 17.84
CA LEU A 223 -3.56 -2.87 17.89
C LEU A 223 -2.80 -2.65 19.21
N LYS A 224 -3.21 -3.36 20.27
CA LYS A 224 -2.52 -3.31 21.55
C LYS A 224 -1.09 -3.85 21.39
N GLU A 225 -0.14 -3.09 21.91
CA GLU A 225 1.28 -3.47 21.95
C GLU A 225 1.44 -4.78 22.71
N SER A 226 2.29 -5.68 22.20
CA SER A 226 2.61 -6.89 22.94
C SER A 226 3.44 -6.47 24.14
N ASN A 227 2.94 -6.73 25.35
CA ASN A 227 3.63 -6.43 26.61
C ASN A 227 4.93 -7.24 26.81
N GLN A 228 5.33 -8.08 25.85
CA GLN A 228 6.62 -8.74 25.89
C GLN A 228 7.72 -7.68 25.94
N THR A 229 8.48 -7.67 27.03
CA THR A 229 9.65 -6.81 27.14
C THR A 229 10.57 -7.05 25.95
N THR A 230 11.22 -5.99 25.47
CA THR A 230 12.13 -6.08 24.32
C THR A 230 13.19 -7.20 24.51
N GLU A 231 13.55 -7.48 25.77
CA GLU A 231 14.44 -8.58 26.18
C GLU A 231 13.83 -9.99 25.99
N GLU A 232 12.55 -10.21 26.33
CA GLU A 232 11.86 -11.49 26.08
C GLU A 232 11.70 -11.76 24.59
N ARG A 233 11.41 -10.71 23.81
CA ARG A 233 11.33 -10.78 22.35
C ARG A 233 12.68 -11.12 21.73
N GLU A 234 13.75 -10.48 22.19
CA GLU A 234 15.11 -10.73 21.73
C GLU A 234 15.60 -12.13 22.14
N TYR A 235 15.20 -12.62 23.31
CA TYR A 235 15.46 -13.98 23.78
C TYR A 235 14.73 -15.03 22.94
N HIS A 236 13.44 -14.85 22.64
CA HIS A 236 12.68 -15.75 21.76
C HIS A 236 13.20 -15.73 20.31
N LEU A 237 13.54 -14.56 19.77
CA LEU A 237 14.18 -14.45 18.46
C LEU A 237 15.55 -15.13 18.44
N LYS A 238 16.35 -15.01 19.52
CA LYS A 238 17.59 -15.76 19.68
C LYS A 238 17.32 -17.26 19.75
N LEU A 239 16.34 -17.73 20.54
CA LEU A 239 15.99 -19.14 20.63
C LEU A 239 15.59 -19.71 19.27
N ILE A 240 14.78 -18.97 18.51
CA ILE A 240 14.38 -19.34 17.14
C ILE A 240 15.60 -19.34 16.21
N SER A 241 16.50 -18.35 16.29
CA SER A 241 17.74 -18.35 15.50
C SER A 241 18.68 -19.50 15.87
N THR A 242 18.64 -19.95 17.13
CA THR A 242 19.48 -21.03 17.65
C THR A 242 18.89 -22.40 17.31
N SER A 243 17.57 -22.53 17.23
CA SER A 243 16.86 -23.72 16.73
C SER A 243 16.98 -23.82 15.20
N ASN A 244 16.88 -22.70 14.48
CA ASN A 244 17.12 -22.59 13.04
C ASN A 244 18.61 -22.46 12.67
N ARG A 245 19.54 -23.01 13.46
CA ARG A 245 21.01 -22.89 13.25
C ARG A 245 21.53 -23.35 11.87
N LYS A 246 20.66 -23.88 11.00
CA LYS A 246 20.94 -24.17 9.59
C LYS A 246 20.72 -22.99 8.62
N LEU A 247 19.99 -21.94 9.01
CA LEU A 247 19.80 -20.75 8.17
C LEU A 247 20.80 -19.65 8.56
N LYS A 248 21.87 -19.54 7.79
CA LYS A 248 22.84 -18.45 7.86
C LYS A 248 22.07 -17.12 7.71
N GLN A 249 22.12 -16.23 8.70
CA GLN A 249 21.61 -14.87 8.54
C GLN A 249 22.37 -14.21 7.38
N MET A 250 21.68 -13.99 6.28
CA MET A 250 22.27 -13.46 5.07
C MET A 250 22.38 -11.95 5.16
N THR A 251 23.53 -11.40 4.77
CA THR A 251 23.62 -9.96 4.52
C THR A 251 22.83 -9.62 3.25
N TRP A 252 22.30 -8.40 3.16
CA TRP A 252 21.53 -7.96 1.98
C TRP A 252 22.27 -8.13 0.65
N LYS A 253 23.59 -7.93 0.64
CA LYS A 253 24.42 -8.18 -0.54
C LYS A 253 24.45 -9.67 -0.91
N SER A 254 24.55 -10.55 0.08
CA SER A 254 24.49 -11.99 -0.13
C SER A 254 23.10 -12.43 -0.61
N PHE A 255 22.04 -11.85 -0.06
CA PHE A 255 20.66 -12.15 -0.45
C PHE A 255 20.39 -11.79 -1.92
N LEU A 256 20.85 -10.61 -2.37
CA LEU A 256 20.72 -10.20 -3.78
C LEU A 256 21.59 -11.01 -4.74
N CYS A 257 22.53 -11.83 -4.25
CA CYS A 257 23.31 -12.74 -5.10
C CYS A 257 22.72 -14.16 -5.11
N GLU A 258 21.67 -14.42 -4.34
CA GLU A 258 21.10 -15.75 -4.17
C GLU A 258 20.25 -16.15 -5.37
N LYS A 259 20.41 -17.38 -5.86
CA LYS A 259 19.76 -17.80 -7.12
C LYS A 259 18.25 -17.98 -6.94
N GLU A 260 17.82 -18.49 -5.79
CA GLU A 260 16.41 -18.70 -5.48
C GLU A 260 15.62 -17.39 -5.51
N PHE A 261 16.23 -16.27 -5.11
CA PHE A 261 15.61 -14.96 -5.17
C PHE A 261 15.19 -14.59 -6.60
N TYR A 262 16.09 -14.76 -7.57
CA TYR A 262 15.80 -14.48 -8.98
C TYR A 262 14.81 -15.47 -9.58
N GLN A 263 14.81 -16.73 -9.14
CA GLN A 263 13.80 -17.71 -9.57
C GLN A 263 12.40 -17.31 -9.10
N CYS A 264 12.25 -16.92 -7.82
CA CYS A 264 10.98 -16.42 -7.31
C CYS A 264 10.53 -15.14 -8.03
N ALA A 265 11.46 -14.20 -8.26
CA ALA A 265 11.17 -12.99 -9.01
C ALA A 265 10.71 -13.29 -10.45
N PHE A 266 11.36 -14.24 -11.13
CA PHE A 266 10.99 -14.65 -12.48
C PHE A 266 9.60 -15.30 -12.51
N ILE A 267 9.33 -16.26 -11.62
CA ILE A 267 8.01 -16.91 -11.50
C ILE A 267 6.92 -15.86 -11.24
N TRP A 268 7.19 -14.90 -10.35
CA TRP A 268 6.26 -13.82 -10.05
C TRP A 268 5.98 -12.94 -11.28
N VAL A 269 7.01 -12.55 -12.04
CA VAL A 269 6.85 -11.78 -13.29
C VAL A 269 6.03 -12.56 -14.30
N CYS A 270 6.34 -13.84 -14.53
CA CYS A 270 5.59 -14.68 -15.45
C CYS A 270 4.12 -14.81 -15.04
N ALA A 271 3.83 -15.07 -13.77
CA ALA A 271 2.46 -15.15 -13.26
C ALA A 271 1.71 -13.83 -13.47
N ARG A 272 2.35 -12.68 -13.24
CA ARG A 272 1.76 -11.35 -13.46
C ARG A 272 1.46 -11.09 -14.93
N VAL A 273 2.38 -11.44 -15.83
CA VAL A 273 2.18 -11.31 -17.28
C VAL A 273 1.02 -12.17 -17.74
N VAL A 274 0.98 -13.45 -17.35
CA VAL A 274 -0.09 -14.37 -17.72
C VAL A 274 -1.45 -13.85 -17.24
N LEU A 275 -1.55 -13.43 -15.98
CA LEU A 275 -2.79 -12.87 -15.44
C LEU A 275 -3.24 -11.62 -16.20
N THR A 276 -2.31 -10.74 -16.57
CA THR A 276 -2.64 -9.51 -17.32
C THR A 276 -3.16 -9.84 -18.72
N VAL A 277 -2.44 -10.68 -19.46
CA VAL A 277 -2.82 -11.09 -20.82
C VAL A 277 -4.14 -11.86 -20.83
N THR A 278 -4.37 -12.70 -19.82
CA THR A 278 -5.61 -13.50 -19.72
C THR A 278 -6.82 -12.58 -19.50
N VAL A 279 -6.68 -11.53 -18.69
CA VAL A 279 -7.76 -10.57 -18.47
C VAL A 279 -8.06 -9.79 -19.74
N ASP A 280 -7.04 -9.31 -20.45
CA ASP A 280 -7.22 -8.54 -21.69
C ASP A 280 -7.89 -9.38 -22.80
N THR A 281 -7.41 -10.61 -23.01
CA THR A 281 -8.01 -11.53 -24.00
C THR A 281 -9.44 -11.91 -23.66
N THR A 282 -9.81 -11.99 -22.38
CA THR A 282 -11.19 -12.28 -21.98
C THR A 282 -12.11 -11.10 -22.29
N ILE A 283 -11.62 -9.86 -22.18
CA ILE A 283 -12.37 -8.65 -22.48
C ILE A 283 -12.59 -8.49 -23.99
N GLU A 284 -11.57 -8.73 -24.81
CA GLU A 284 -11.69 -8.68 -26.28
C GLU A 284 -12.71 -9.70 -26.79
N ASN A 285 -12.69 -10.93 -26.26
CA ASN A 285 -13.64 -11.98 -26.63
C ASN A 285 -15.10 -11.72 -26.18
N GLN A 286 -15.34 -10.75 -25.29
CA GLN A 286 -16.70 -10.33 -24.89
C GLN A 286 -17.24 -9.16 -25.74
N GLN A 287 -16.41 -8.58 -26.60
CA GLN A 287 -16.80 -7.49 -27.51
C GLN A 287 -17.10 -7.94 -28.95
N GLU A 288 -16.86 -9.22 -29.27
CA GLU A 288 -17.33 -9.91 -30.48
C GLU A 288 -18.66 -10.64 -30.24
#